data_AF-A0A2I0VV34-F1
#
_entry.id   AF-A0A2I0VV34-F1
#
_cell.length_a   1.000
_cell.length_b   1.000
_cell.length_c   1.000
_cell.angle_alpha   90.00
_cell.angle_beta   90.00
_cell.angle_gamma   90.00
#
_symmetry.space_group_name_H-M   'P 1'
#
loop_
_entity.id
_entity.type
_entity.pdbx_description
1 polymer ?
#
loop_
_entity_poly.entity_id
_entity_poly.type
_entity_poly.pdbx_seq_one_letter_code
_entity_poly.pdbx_strand_id
1 'polypeptide(L)'
;MSSYFLKYSRTTARSDVMLVYDKEKKKLHNALKSINRTSFITNIWKSKNQRISYMLVTGHYVDSNWKLQKRVLSFLHLSPPHTATEIVDTFYKSLNEWGLENKVFTLSVDNASNNDRAIKLLKDNFRVRKKLFFGGRIFYIRCCAHILNLMVKDGIKSIDFVVKKIRDTISYLNASEGRLLRFADVVHQLHLSTRKLIMDSPTRWNSTYNMLNVALKLRDEFISYSERDLTYHNYPTEEEWSNIEKVWTYIVVFSLHFKVLYGLCFRLGSA
;
A
#
# COMPACT_ATOMS: atom_id res chain seq x y z
N MET A 1 -43.99 10.57 -10.07
CA MET A 1 -43.00 11.03 -11.09
C MET A 1 -41.77 10.14 -10.97
N SER A 2 -41.62 9.19 -11.89
CA SER A 2 -40.46 8.29 -11.93
C SER A 2 -39.24 9.07 -12.44
N SER A 3 -38.16 9.13 -11.67
CA SER A 3 -36.90 9.72 -12.10
C SER A 3 -36.29 8.88 -13.22
N TYR A 4 -36.39 9.36 -14.45
CA TYR A 4 -35.70 8.75 -15.60
C TYR A 4 -34.19 8.88 -15.41
N PHE A 5 -33.55 7.81 -14.93
CA PHE A 5 -32.09 7.69 -15.04
C PHE A 5 -31.74 7.55 -16.53
N LEU A 6 -31.18 8.61 -17.11
CA LEU A 6 -30.59 8.58 -18.45
C LEU A 6 -29.46 7.53 -18.48
N LYS A 7 -29.66 6.45 -19.24
CA LYS A 7 -28.64 5.42 -19.43
C LYS A 7 -27.57 5.95 -20.38
N TYR A 8 -26.41 6.30 -19.84
CA TYR A 8 -25.23 6.64 -20.64
C TYR A 8 -24.55 5.38 -21.18
N SER A 9 -24.12 5.41 -22.44
CA SER A 9 -23.34 4.32 -23.02
C SER A 9 -21.92 4.29 -22.44
N ARG A 10 -21.26 3.12 -22.45
CA ARG A 10 -19.83 2.99 -22.07
C ARG A 10 -18.93 3.93 -22.89
N THR A 11 -19.27 4.15 -24.16
CA THR A 11 -18.53 5.04 -25.06
C THR A 11 -18.68 6.50 -24.66
N THR A 12 -19.90 6.93 -24.35
CA THR A 12 -20.20 8.29 -23.87
C THR A 12 -19.47 8.57 -22.56
N ALA A 13 -19.60 7.67 -21.57
CA ALA A 13 -18.92 7.81 -20.29
C ALA A 13 -17.39 7.88 -20.44
N ARG A 14 -16.80 7.05 -21.31
CA ARG A 14 -15.37 7.12 -21.62
C ARG A 14 -14.99 8.47 -22.23
N SER A 15 -15.77 8.96 -23.20
CA SER A 15 -15.51 10.24 -23.87
C SER A 15 -15.54 11.40 -22.87
N ASP A 16 -16.55 11.45 -22.01
CA ASP A 16 -16.69 12.49 -20.99
C ASP A 16 -15.52 12.48 -20.00
N VAL A 17 -15.11 11.30 -19.51
CA VAL A 17 -13.94 11.15 -18.63
C VAL A 17 -12.67 11.65 -19.31
N MET A 18 -12.46 11.32 -20.59
CA MET A 18 -11.28 11.78 -21.34
C MET A 18 -11.28 13.29 -21.55
N LEU A 19 -12.44 13.90 -21.82
CA LEU A 19 -12.57 15.36 -21.95
C LEU A 19 -12.20 16.07 -20.65
N VAL A 20 -12.69 15.58 -19.51
CA VAL A 20 -12.32 16.11 -18.19
C VAL A 20 -10.83 15.93 -17.94
N TYR A 21 -10.29 14.75 -18.22
CA TYR A 21 -8.87 14.46 -18.06
C TYR A 21 -8.00 15.42 -18.88
N ASP A 22 -8.28 15.62 -20.17
CA ASP A 22 -7.50 16.50 -21.03
C ASP A 22 -7.57 17.96 -20.58
N LYS A 23 -8.74 18.41 -20.13
CA LYS A 23 -8.94 19.76 -19.56
C LYS A 23 -8.09 19.94 -18.30
N GLU A 24 -8.17 19.02 -17.36
CA GLU A 24 -7.43 19.09 -16.09
C GLU A 24 -5.92 18.89 -16.29
N LYS A 25 -5.51 18.04 -17.24
CA LYS A 25 -4.12 17.85 -17.64
C LYS A 25 -3.51 19.15 -18.16
N LYS A 26 -4.20 19.87 -19.05
CA LYS A 26 -3.76 21.18 -19.56
C LYS A 26 -3.61 22.22 -18.44
N LYS A 27 -4.56 22.28 -17.51
CA LYS A 27 -4.47 23.17 -16.34
C LYS A 27 -3.25 22.85 -15.49
N LEU A 28 -3.02 21.57 -15.20
CA LEU A 28 -1.87 21.14 -14.41
C LEU A 28 -0.54 21.42 -15.14
N HIS A 29 -0.47 21.20 -16.46
CA HIS A 29 0.72 21.52 -17.26
C HIS A 29 1.07 23.01 -17.13
N ASN A 30 0.08 23.89 -17.26
CA ASN A 30 0.26 25.32 -17.07
C ASN A 30 0.71 25.68 -15.64
N ALA A 31 0.11 25.06 -14.62
CA ALA A 31 0.50 25.29 -13.23
C ALA A 31 1.95 24.85 -12.96
N LEU A 32 2.42 23.77 -13.59
CA LEU A 32 3.78 23.25 -13.41
C LEU A 32 4.85 24.13 -14.09
N LYS A 33 4.49 25.02 -15.02
CA LYS A 33 5.46 25.91 -15.69
C LYS A 33 6.17 26.83 -14.70
N SER A 34 5.45 27.42 -13.74
CA SER A 34 6.00 28.32 -12.72
C SER A 34 6.76 27.58 -11.60
N ILE A 35 6.63 26.26 -11.52
CA ILE A 35 7.29 25.46 -10.50
C ILE A 35 8.76 25.24 -10.88
N ASN A 36 9.68 25.61 -9.99
CA ASN A 36 11.12 25.46 -10.22
C ASN A 36 11.64 24.06 -9.88
N ARG A 37 11.02 23.41 -8.88
CA ARG A 37 11.49 22.16 -8.29
C ARG A 37 10.32 21.26 -7.93
N THR A 38 10.46 19.98 -8.23
CA THR A 38 9.47 18.93 -7.96
C THR A 38 10.19 17.71 -7.41
N SER A 39 9.69 17.21 -6.29
CA SER A 39 10.04 15.90 -5.75
C SER A 39 9.13 14.83 -6.33
N PHE A 40 9.67 13.65 -6.57
CA PHE A 40 8.93 12.56 -7.18
C PHE A 40 8.86 11.37 -6.25
N ILE A 41 7.73 10.66 -6.31
CA ILE A 41 7.59 9.32 -5.77
C ILE A 41 7.23 8.41 -6.93
N THR A 42 7.99 7.33 -7.12
CA THR A 42 7.62 6.28 -8.06
C THR A 42 7.30 4.99 -7.34
N ASN A 43 6.21 4.35 -7.74
CA ASN A 43 5.82 3.04 -7.25
C ASN A 43 5.66 2.10 -8.44
N ILE A 44 6.33 0.96 -8.39
CA ILE A 44 6.22 -0.09 -9.41
C ILE A 44 5.47 -1.26 -8.79
N TRP A 45 4.43 -1.74 -9.46
CA TRP A 45 3.73 -2.95 -9.02
C TRP A 45 3.22 -3.74 -10.22
N LYS A 46 3.03 -5.03 -9.98
CA LYS A 46 2.45 -5.96 -10.94
C LYS A 46 0.98 -6.18 -10.61
N SER A 47 0.10 -5.93 -11.58
CA SER A 47 -1.33 -6.26 -11.50
C SER A 47 -1.48 -7.77 -11.30
N LYS A 48 -2.24 -8.19 -10.29
CA LYS A 48 -2.46 -9.62 -10.01
C LYS A 48 -3.22 -10.30 -11.15
N ASN A 49 -4.26 -9.66 -11.65
CA ASN A 49 -5.17 -10.26 -12.63
C ASN A 49 -4.53 -10.30 -14.02
N GLN A 50 -3.95 -9.19 -14.45
CA GLN A 50 -3.40 -9.07 -15.80
C GLN A 50 -1.93 -9.51 -15.89
N ARG A 51 -1.23 -9.64 -14.75
CA ARG A 51 0.22 -9.89 -14.68
C ARG A 51 1.06 -8.83 -15.41
N ILE A 52 0.52 -7.63 -15.60
CA ILE A 52 1.17 -6.48 -16.22
C ILE A 52 1.77 -5.58 -15.13
N SER A 53 2.97 -5.05 -15.36
CA SER A 53 3.65 -4.13 -14.45
C SER A 53 3.39 -2.67 -14.84
N TYR A 54 3.15 -1.84 -13.83
CA TYR A 54 2.91 -0.41 -14.00
C TYR A 54 3.86 0.40 -13.12
N MET A 55 4.23 1.58 -13.59
CA MET A 55 4.92 2.62 -12.83
C MET A 55 3.96 3.80 -12.63
N LEU A 56 3.66 4.11 -11.37
CA LEU A 56 2.99 5.36 -11.01
C LEU A 56 4.04 6.40 -10.69
N VAL A 57 3.95 7.57 -11.31
CA VAL A 57 4.81 8.73 -11.02
C VAL A 57 3.94 9.81 -10.38
N THR A 58 4.28 10.18 -9.15
CA THR A 58 3.62 11.26 -8.40
C THR A 58 4.58 12.41 -8.20
N GLY A 59 4.16 13.63 -8.53
CA GLY A 59 4.92 14.85 -8.29
C GLY A 59 4.45 15.55 -7.01
N HIS A 60 5.41 16.11 -6.27
CA HIS A 60 5.23 16.94 -5.09
C HIS A 60 5.98 18.25 -5.26
N TYR A 61 5.30 19.37 -5.05
CA TYR A 61 5.87 20.70 -5.21
C TYR A 61 5.14 21.69 -4.31
N VAL A 62 5.78 22.83 -4.03
CA VAL A 62 5.14 23.95 -3.32
C VAL A 62 4.70 24.95 -4.37
N ASP A 63 3.43 25.35 -4.34
CA ASP A 63 2.89 26.36 -5.27
C ASP A 63 3.21 27.80 -4.81
N SER A 64 2.78 28.78 -5.60
CA SER A 64 3.00 30.21 -5.32
C SER A 64 2.35 30.69 -4.01
N ASN A 65 1.37 29.95 -3.50
CA ASN A 65 0.66 30.25 -2.25
C ASN A 65 1.27 29.51 -1.06
N TRP A 66 2.50 29.00 -1.20
CA TRP A 66 3.20 28.22 -0.18
C TRP A 66 2.47 26.95 0.25
N LYS A 67 1.61 26.41 -0.62
CA LYS A 67 0.86 25.19 -0.33
C LYS A 67 1.52 23.98 -0.98
N LEU A 68 1.78 22.95 -0.18
CA LEU A 68 2.23 21.67 -0.69
C LEU A 68 1.17 21.05 -1.60
N GLN A 69 1.53 20.84 -2.86
CA GLN A 69 0.73 20.17 -3.87
C GLN A 69 1.24 18.76 -4.10
N LYS A 70 0.29 17.87 -4.40
CA LYS A 70 0.53 16.48 -4.76
C LYS A 70 -0.34 16.10 -5.95
N ARG A 71 0.27 15.59 -7.02
CA ARG A 71 -0.45 15.19 -8.23
C ARG A 71 0.12 13.88 -8.77
N VAL A 72 -0.77 12.96 -9.13
CA VAL A 72 -0.40 11.83 -9.98
C VAL A 72 -0.15 12.40 -11.38
N LEU A 73 1.05 12.20 -11.90
CA LEU A 73 1.48 12.74 -13.18
C LEU A 73 1.33 11.70 -14.28
N SER A 74 1.82 10.49 -14.04
CA SER A 74 1.74 9.44 -15.05
C SER A 74 1.45 8.08 -14.41
N PHE A 75 0.69 7.28 -15.14
CA PHE A 75 0.45 5.87 -14.87
C PHE A 75 0.90 5.10 -16.11
N LEU A 76 2.10 4.54 -16.07
CA LEU A 76 2.80 4.05 -17.25
C LEU A 76 2.90 2.53 -17.21
N HIS A 77 2.70 1.88 -18.35
CA HIS A 77 3.09 0.50 -18.51
C HIS A 77 4.61 0.38 -18.45
N LEU A 78 5.12 -0.51 -17.60
CA LEU A 78 6.53 -0.84 -17.52
C LEU A 78 6.76 -2.18 -18.22
N SER A 79 7.40 -2.15 -19.38
CA SER A 79 7.68 -3.36 -20.14
C SER A 79 8.67 -4.29 -19.39
N PRO A 80 8.51 -5.62 -19.49
CA PRO A 80 9.57 -6.56 -19.13
C PRO A 80 10.84 -6.27 -19.94
N PRO A 81 12.06 -6.53 -19.42
CA PRO A 81 12.37 -7.28 -18.19
C PRO A 81 12.46 -6.43 -16.91
N HIS A 82 11.95 -5.18 -16.91
CA HIS A 82 12.03 -4.27 -15.75
C HIS A 82 13.47 -4.02 -15.29
N THR A 83 14.41 -3.93 -16.24
CA THR A 83 15.79 -3.56 -15.96
C THR A 83 15.87 -2.12 -15.45
N ALA A 84 17.01 -1.77 -14.88
CA ALA A 84 17.29 -0.40 -14.48
C ALA A 84 17.06 0.61 -15.62
N THR A 85 17.48 0.27 -16.84
CA THR A 85 17.29 1.10 -18.04
C THR A 85 15.81 1.31 -18.35
N GLU A 86 14.98 0.26 -18.36
CA GLU A 86 13.54 0.38 -18.61
C GLU A 86 12.84 1.27 -17.58
N ILE A 87 13.26 1.18 -16.30
CA ILE A 87 12.75 2.02 -15.22
C ILE A 87 13.14 3.49 -15.48
N VAL A 88 14.42 3.75 -15.80
CA VAL A 88 14.93 5.10 -16.10
C VAL A 88 14.20 5.71 -17.29
N ASP A 89 14.05 4.95 -18.38
CA ASP A 89 13.41 5.44 -19.61
C ASP A 89 11.92 5.71 -19.39
N THR A 90 11.24 4.84 -18.65
CA THR A 90 9.83 5.04 -18.28
C THR A 90 9.66 6.28 -17.41
N PHE A 91 10.56 6.52 -16.47
CA PHE A 91 10.54 7.74 -15.66
C PHE A 91 10.82 9.00 -16.51
N TYR A 92 11.80 8.97 -17.41
CA TYR A 92 12.07 10.10 -18.32
C TYR A 92 10.92 10.38 -19.29
N LYS A 93 10.20 9.34 -19.77
CA LYS A 93 8.97 9.53 -20.55
C LYS A 93 7.96 10.39 -19.79
N SER A 94 7.74 10.10 -18.51
CA SER A 94 6.90 10.94 -17.63
C SER A 94 7.45 12.36 -17.52
N LEU A 95 8.74 12.52 -17.21
CA LEU A 95 9.34 13.85 -17.05
C LEU A 95 9.21 14.71 -18.31
N ASN A 96 9.47 14.15 -19.49
CA ASN A 96 9.40 14.85 -20.76
C ASN A 96 7.95 15.23 -21.11
N GLU A 97 6.99 14.33 -20.85
CA GLU A 97 5.56 14.61 -21.08
C GLU A 97 5.09 15.85 -20.28
N TRP A 98 5.61 16.02 -19.06
CA TRP A 98 5.25 17.11 -18.15
C TRP A 98 6.22 18.30 -18.17
N GLY A 99 7.32 18.25 -18.95
CA GLY A 99 8.34 19.31 -18.98
C GLY A 99 9.07 19.51 -17.65
N LEU A 100 9.33 18.42 -16.92
CA LEU A 100 9.89 18.43 -15.55
C LEU A 100 11.32 17.89 -15.47
N GLU A 101 11.94 17.53 -16.59
CA GLU A 101 13.28 16.93 -16.66
C GLU A 101 14.38 17.83 -16.08
N ASN A 102 14.12 19.14 -16.01
CA ASN A 102 15.04 20.15 -15.43
C ASN A 102 14.65 20.58 -14.02
N LYS A 103 13.57 20.02 -13.49
CA LYS A 103 12.92 20.44 -12.25
C LYS A 103 12.98 19.35 -11.18
N VAL A 104 13.67 18.25 -11.43
CA VAL A 104 13.82 17.15 -10.46
C VAL A 104 14.63 17.60 -9.25
N PHE A 105 14.01 17.51 -8.06
CA PHE A 105 14.63 17.84 -6.79
C PHE A 105 15.08 16.57 -6.05
N THR A 106 14.12 15.72 -5.70
CA THR A 106 14.36 14.41 -5.08
C THR A 106 13.48 13.35 -5.71
N LEU A 107 13.87 12.09 -5.57
CA LEU A 107 13.16 10.92 -6.02
C LEU A 107 13.10 9.90 -4.88
N SER A 108 11.89 9.50 -4.52
CA SER A 108 11.63 8.42 -3.58
C SER A 108 11.09 7.19 -4.31
N VAL A 109 11.71 6.05 -4.06
CA VAL A 109 11.33 4.76 -4.66
C VAL A 109 11.22 3.70 -3.55
N ASP A 110 10.54 2.60 -3.84
CA ASP A 110 10.50 1.45 -2.94
C ASP A 110 11.86 0.72 -2.92
N ASN A 111 12.09 -0.12 -1.91
CA ASN A 111 13.39 -0.69 -1.61
C ASN A 111 13.71 -1.96 -2.43
N ALA A 112 13.33 -1.97 -3.71
CA ALA A 112 13.60 -3.07 -4.63
C ALA A 112 15.00 -2.96 -5.24
N SER A 113 15.71 -4.08 -5.40
CA SER A 113 17.09 -4.10 -5.92
C SER A 113 17.24 -3.50 -7.32
N ASN A 114 16.24 -3.66 -8.18
CA ASN A 114 16.23 -3.05 -9.51
C ASN A 114 16.26 -1.51 -9.44
N ASN A 115 15.64 -0.93 -8.41
CA ASN A 115 15.66 0.52 -8.22
C ASN A 115 17.03 1.03 -7.80
N ASP A 116 17.82 0.29 -7.02
CA ASP A 116 19.15 0.74 -6.62
C ASP A 116 20.04 0.97 -7.86
N ARG A 117 19.96 0.08 -8.86
CA ARG A 117 20.63 0.25 -10.16
C ARG A 117 20.03 1.40 -10.97
N ALA A 118 18.70 1.54 -11.01
CA ALA A 118 18.03 2.63 -11.73
C ALA A 118 18.37 4.01 -11.15
N ILE A 119 18.41 4.14 -9.82
CA ILE A 119 18.81 5.37 -9.13
C ILE A 119 20.24 5.75 -9.46
N LYS A 120 21.17 4.78 -9.53
CA LYS A 120 22.56 5.04 -9.93
C LYS A 120 22.60 5.64 -11.34
N LEU A 121 21.93 5.01 -12.31
CA LEU A 121 21.85 5.49 -13.68
C LEU A 121 21.20 6.89 -13.78
N LEU A 122 20.10 7.14 -13.04
CA LEU A 122 19.48 8.45 -12.99
C LEU A 122 20.41 9.52 -12.43
N LYS A 123 21.10 9.22 -11.32
CA LYS A 123 22.09 10.13 -10.72
C LYS A 123 23.18 10.47 -11.73
N ASP A 124 23.73 9.49 -12.42
CA ASP A 124 24.78 9.70 -13.43
C ASP A 124 24.27 10.57 -14.59
N ASN A 125 23.07 10.28 -15.11
CA ASN A 125 22.44 11.06 -16.19
C ASN A 125 22.19 12.54 -15.78
N PHE A 126 21.67 12.77 -14.57
CA PHE A 126 21.46 14.14 -14.07
C PHE A 126 22.78 14.84 -13.74
N ARG A 127 23.82 14.10 -13.31
CA ARG A 127 25.16 14.65 -13.03
C ARG A 127 25.81 15.17 -14.30
N VAL A 128 25.81 14.38 -15.38
CA VAL A 128 26.36 14.78 -16.69
C VAL A 128 25.68 16.04 -17.21
N ARG A 129 24.38 16.16 -17.00
CA ARG A 129 23.59 17.34 -17.41
C ARG A 129 23.71 18.54 -16.45
N LYS A 130 24.51 18.44 -15.37
CA LYS A 130 24.63 19.45 -14.29
C LYS A 130 23.28 19.83 -13.66
N LYS A 131 22.36 18.85 -13.54
CA LYS A 131 20.98 19.03 -13.05
C LYS A 131 20.76 18.48 -11.64
N LEU A 132 21.80 17.95 -11.00
CA LEU A 132 21.72 17.48 -9.62
C LEU A 132 21.78 18.64 -8.63
N PHE A 133 20.71 18.82 -7.87
CA PHE A 133 20.70 19.77 -6.77
C PHE A 133 21.57 19.29 -5.60
N PHE A 134 22.28 20.21 -4.93
CA PHE A 134 23.27 19.92 -3.87
C PHE A 134 24.23 18.76 -4.22
N GLY A 135 24.69 18.69 -5.48
CA GLY A 135 25.58 17.62 -5.94
C GLY A 135 24.96 16.22 -5.88
N GLY A 136 23.64 16.11 -5.74
CA GLY A 136 22.91 14.85 -5.68
C GLY A 136 22.84 14.20 -4.30
N ARG A 137 23.29 14.88 -3.24
CA ARG A 137 23.29 14.35 -1.86
C ARG A 137 21.90 13.95 -1.38
N ILE A 138 20.88 14.72 -1.75
CA ILE A 138 19.48 14.47 -1.39
C ILE A 138 18.64 13.90 -2.54
N PHE A 139 19.25 13.53 -3.67
CA PHE A 139 18.51 13.12 -4.86
C PHE A 139 17.66 11.87 -4.63
N TYR A 140 18.11 10.94 -3.79
CA TYR A 140 17.44 9.67 -3.52
C TYR A 140 17.10 9.54 -2.05
N ILE A 141 15.83 9.25 -1.76
CA ILE A 141 15.32 8.95 -0.42
C ILE A 141 14.61 7.60 -0.47
N ARG A 142 14.94 6.69 0.44
CA ARG A 142 14.21 5.41 0.55
C ARG A 142 12.83 5.64 1.14
N CYS A 143 11.83 4.93 0.62
CA CYS A 143 10.47 5.01 1.14
C CYS A 143 10.40 4.54 2.61
N CYS A 144 10.21 5.47 3.55
CA CYS A 144 10.09 5.16 4.98
C CYS A 144 8.97 4.17 5.27
N ALA A 145 7.83 4.31 4.58
CA ALA A 145 6.71 3.39 4.65
C ALA A 145 7.11 1.94 4.29
N HIS A 146 7.98 1.78 3.29
CA HIS A 146 8.49 0.47 2.90
C HIS A 146 9.47 -0.08 3.94
N ILE A 147 10.37 0.75 4.48
CA ILE A 147 11.30 0.37 5.56
C ILE A 147 10.52 -0.12 6.79
N LEU A 148 9.50 0.62 7.22
CA LEU A 148 8.65 0.21 8.35
C LEU A 148 7.93 -1.11 8.06
N ASN A 149 7.40 -1.28 6.84
CA ASN A 149 6.80 -2.56 6.44
C ASN A 149 7.82 -3.71 6.51
N LEU A 150 9.09 -3.50 6.16
CA LEU A 150 10.13 -4.53 6.30
C LEU A 150 10.42 -4.84 7.77
N MET A 151 10.58 -3.82 8.62
CA MET A 151 10.80 -3.98 10.06
C MET A 151 9.66 -4.75 10.73
N VAL A 152 8.41 -4.36 10.46
CA VAL A 152 7.23 -5.01 11.05
C VAL A 152 7.11 -6.46 10.57
N LYS A 153 7.35 -6.72 9.27
CA LYS A 153 7.35 -8.09 8.76
C LYS A 153 8.41 -8.95 9.43
N ASP A 154 9.60 -8.39 9.66
CA ASP A 154 10.67 -9.09 10.36
C ASP A 154 10.29 -9.39 11.82
N GLY A 155 9.70 -8.42 12.51
CA GLY A 155 9.14 -8.62 13.85
C GLY A 155 8.05 -9.71 13.88
N ILE A 156 7.12 -9.71 12.93
CA ILE A 156 6.08 -10.74 12.83
C ILE A 156 6.68 -12.13 12.60
N LYS A 157 7.80 -12.26 11.85
CA LYS A 157 8.44 -13.56 11.64
C LYS A 157 8.87 -14.24 12.93
N SER A 158 9.23 -13.47 13.97
CA SER A 158 9.59 -14.03 15.27
C SER A 158 8.46 -14.83 15.94
N ILE A 159 7.20 -14.57 15.55
CA ILE A 159 6.01 -15.27 16.03
C ILE A 159 5.25 -15.98 14.90
N ASP A 160 5.89 -16.25 13.75
CA ASP A 160 5.20 -16.79 12.56
C ASP A 160 4.49 -18.12 12.85
N PHE A 161 5.07 -18.95 13.72
CA PHE A 161 4.46 -20.20 14.18
C PHE A 161 3.10 -19.96 14.85
N VAL A 162 3.02 -18.98 15.75
CA VAL A 162 1.77 -18.65 16.46
C VAL A 162 0.79 -17.96 15.51
N VAL A 163 1.27 -17.07 14.64
CA VAL A 163 0.44 -16.44 13.60
C VAL A 163 -0.17 -17.50 12.68
N LYS A 164 0.56 -18.57 12.36
CA LYS A 164 0.04 -19.71 11.60
C LYS A 164 -1.07 -20.45 12.37
N LYS A 165 -0.91 -20.70 13.68
CA LYS A 165 -1.99 -21.28 14.50
C LYS A 165 -3.25 -20.43 14.53
N ILE A 166 -3.12 -19.10 14.58
CA ILE A 166 -4.27 -18.18 14.46
C ILE A 166 -4.94 -18.31 13.09
N ARG A 167 -4.16 -18.36 12.00
CA ARG A 167 -4.70 -18.60 10.65
C ARG A 167 -5.43 -19.93 10.56
N ASP A 168 -4.86 -20.98 11.13
CA ASP A 168 -5.44 -22.33 11.12
C ASP A 168 -6.74 -22.37 11.93
N THR A 169 -6.78 -21.67 13.08
CA THR A 169 -7.98 -21.47 13.89
C THR A 169 -9.08 -20.75 13.11
N ILE A 170 -8.77 -19.62 12.50
CA ILE A 170 -9.74 -18.85 11.71
C ILE A 170 -10.22 -19.66 10.50
N SER A 171 -9.32 -20.38 9.85
CA SER A 171 -9.65 -21.27 8.72
C SER A 171 -10.58 -22.40 9.16
N TYR A 172 -10.29 -23.05 10.30
CA TYR A 172 -11.09 -24.13 10.87
C TYR A 172 -12.52 -23.68 11.18
N LEU A 173 -12.69 -22.51 11.81
CA LEU A 173 -13.99 -21.93 12.11
C LEU A 173 -14.74 -21.56 10.82
N ASN A 174 -14.09 -20.82 9.92
CA ASN A 174 -14.70 -20.38 8.66
C ASN A 174 -15.06 -21.52 7.70
N ALA A 175 -14.55 -22.73 7.91
CA ALA A 175 -14.83 -23.91 7.09
C ALA A 175 -16.25 -24.46 7.29
N SER A 176 -16.93 -24.15 8.40
CA SER A 176 -18.27 -24.65 8.69
C SER A 176 -19.13 -23.57 9.34
N GLU A 177 -20.30 -23.31 8.77
CA GLU A 177 -21.29 -22.43 9.37
C GLU A 177 -21.68 -22.89 10.78
N GLY A 178 -21.81 -24.20 11.00
CA GLY A 178 -22.09 -24.75 12.33
C GLY A 178 -20.97 -24.48 13.35
N ARG A 179 -19.70 -24.47 12.94
CA ARG A 179 -18.59 -24.07 13.83
C ARG A 179 -18.63 -22.59 14.16
N LEU A 180 -18.92 -21.73 13.16
CA LEU A 180 -19.08 -20.30 13.39
C LEU A 180 -20.24 -19.99 14.33
N LEU A 181 -21.36 -20.69 14.21
CA LEU A 181 -22.51 -20.52 15.11
C LEU A 181 -22.16 -20.94 16.54
N ARG A 182 -21.55 -22.12 16.72
CA ARG A 182 -21.08 -22.56 18.05
C ARG A 182 -20.05 -21.62 18.67
N PHE A 183 -19.15 -21.09 17.85
CA PHE A 183 -18.19 -20.07 18.30
C PHE A 183 -18.91 -18.77 18.68
N ALA A 184 -19.87 -18.32 17.87
CA ALA A 184 -20.68 -17.14 18.19
C ALA A 184 -21.51 -17.33 19.48
N ASP A 185 -21.94 -18.55 19.82
CA ASP A 185 -22.57 -18.86 21.10
C ASP A 185 -21.61 -18.68 22.29
N VAL A 186 -20.31 -18.92 22.10
CA VAL A 186 -19.27 -18.58 23.10
C VAL A 186 -19.10 -17.07 23.18
N VAL A 187 -19.12 -16.38 22.04
CA VAL A 187 -18.99 -14.93 21.93
C VAL A 187 -20.34 -14.23 22.14
N HIS A 188 -20.88 -14.29 23.36
CA HIS A 188 -22.22 -13.77 23.73
C HIS A 188 -22.51 -12.29 23.33
N GLN A 189 -21.53 -11.49 22.91
CA GLN A 189 -21.66 -10.03 22.77
C GLN A 189 -21.34 -9.40 21.39
N LEU A 190 -20.78 -10.11 20.41
CA LEU A 190 -20.16 -9.43 19.24
C LEU A 190 -20.99 -9.29 17.95
N HIS A 191 -22.29 -9.60 17.94
CA HIS A 191 -23.10 -9.57 16.71
C HIS A 191 -22.41 -10.31 15.53
N LEU A 192 -21.65 -11.37 15.85
CA LEU A 192 -20.93 -12.20 14.88
C LEU A 192 -21.87 -13.07 14.07
N SER A 193 -23.16 -13.12 14.43
CA SER A 193 -24.21 -13.85 13.72
C SER A 193 -24.10 -13.56 12.22
N THR A 194 -23.54 -14.52 11.47
CA THR A 194 -23.27 -14.57 10.02
C THR A 194 -21.97 -13.96 9.45
N ARG A 195 -21.06 -13.36 10.23
CA ARG A 195 -19.80 -12.80 9.67
C ARG A 195 -18.61 -13.72 9.87
N LYS A 196 -17.97 -14.11 8.74
CA LYS A 196 -16.70 -14.84 8.75
C LYS A 196 -15.60 -14.01 9.42
N LEU A 197 -14.75 -14.67 10.19
CA LEU A 197 -13.53 -14.07 10.72
C LEU A 197 -12.58 -13.73 9.57
N ILE A 198 -11.94 -12.56 9.63
CA ILE A 198 -11.13 -12.04 8.51
C ILE A 198 -9.75 -12.70 8.54
N MET A 199 -9.42 -13.44 7.47
CA MET A 199 -8.08 -13.96 7.22
C MET A 199 -7.14 -12.85 6.74
N ASP A 200 -5.88 -12.91 7.16
CA ASP A 200 -4.88 -11.96 6.69
C ASP A 200 -4.41 -12.26 5.26
N SER A 201 -3.73 -11.28 4.67
CA SER A 201 -2.86 -11.48 3.52
C SER A 201 -1.41 -11.43 4.01
N PRO A 202 -0.65 -12.55 4.01
CA PRO A 202 0.72 -12.58 4.50
C PRO A 202 1.66 -11.56 3.81
N THR A 203 1.30 -11.13 2.60
CA THR A 203 2.02 -10.10 1.85
C THR A 203 1.85 -8.68 2.38
N ARG A 204 0.83 -8.41 3.22
CA ARG A 204 0.47 -7.09 3.76
C ARG A 204 0.36 -7.14 5.28
N TRP A 205 1.38 -6.64 5.97
CA TRP A 205 1.46 -6.69 7.43
C TRP A 205 0.24 -6.08 8.15
N ASN A 206 -0.37 -5.02 7.60
CA ASN A 206 -1.58 -4.41 8.18
C ASN A 206 -2.74 -5.39 8.30
N SER A 207 -2.86 -6.35 7.37
CA SER A 207 -3.90 -7.37 7.44
C SER A 207 -3.60 -8.40 8.52
N THR A 208 -2.33 -8.79 8.69
CA THR A 208 -1.88 -9.64 9.79
C THR A 208 -2.11 -8.95 11.13
N TYR A 209 -1.80 -7.66 11.22
CA TYR A 209 -2.12 -6.83 12.38
C TYR A 209 -3.62 -6.85 12.68
N ASN A 210 -4.49 -6.57 11.71
CA ASN A 210 -5.93 -6.58 11.94
C ASN A 210 -6.45 -7.96 12.41
N MET A 211 -5.93 -9.05 11.83
CA MET A 211 -6.27 -10.41 12.24
C MET A 211 -5.87 -10.66 13.69
N LEU A 212 -4.63 -10.33 14.07
CA LEU A 212 -4.15 -10.49 15.45
C LEU A 212 -4.89 -9.59 16.44
N ASN A 213 -5.28 -8.36 16.05
CA ASN A 213 -6.09 -7.46 16.88
C ASN A 213 -7.41 -8.09 17.29
N VAL A 214 -8.09 -8.72 16.33
CA VAL A 214 -9.37 -9.40 16.56
C VAL A 214 -9.12 -10.67 17.36
N ALA A 215 -8.07 -11.41 17.03
CA ALA A 215 -7.76 -12.66 17.72
C ALA A 215 -7.46 -12.45 19.21
N LEU A 216 -6.67 -11.43 19.56
CA LEU A 216 -6.35 -11.07 20.94
C LEU A 216 -7.58 -10.65 21.75
N LYS A 217 -8.54 -9.95 21.12
CA LYS A 217 -9.81 -9.57 21.76
C LYS A 217 -10.75 -10.75 21.99
N LEU A 218 -10.49 -11.87 21.32
CA LEU A 218 -11.30 -13.09 21.36
C LEU A 218 -10.54 -14.25 22.04
N ARG A 219 -9.45 -13.95 22.78
CA ARG A 219 -8.54 -14.95 23.35
C ARG A 219 -9.30 -15.94 24.23
N ASP A 220 -10.06 -15.44 25.19
CA ASP A 220 -10.79 -16.26 26.17
C ASP A 220 -11.86 -17.12 25.47
N GLU A 221 -12.48 -16.60 24.41
CA GLU A 221 -13.45 -17.32 23.61
C GLU A 221 -12.82 -18.42 22.76
N PHE A 222 -11.61 -18.23 22.23
CA PHE A 222 -10.89 -19.30 21.55
C PHE A 222 -10.51 -20.43 22.51
N ILE A 223 -10.12 -20.10 23.74
CA ILE A 223 -9.81 -21.08 24.78
C ILE A 223 -11.08 -21.82 25.21
N SER A 224 -12.18 -21.11 25.50
CA SER A 224 -13.44 -21.77 25.85
C SER A 224 -13.99 -22.63 24.71
N TYR A 225 -13.77 -22.24 23.45
CA TYR A 225 -14.18 -23.05 22.30
C TYR A 225 -13.36 -24.35 22.19
N SER A 226 -12.07 -24.37 22.54
CA SER A 226 -11.25 -25.58 22.49
C SER A 226 -11.65 -26.62 23.54
N GLU A 227 -12.22 -26.20 24.65
CA GLU A 227 -12.83 -27.09 25.65
C GLU A 227 -14.13 -27.74 25.14
N ARG A 228 -14.84 -27.08 24.20
CA ARG A 228 -16.13 -27.53 23.67
C ARG A 228 -16.03 -28.41 22.42
N ASP A 229 -15.07 -28.13 21.53
CA ASP A 229 -14.91 -28.86 20.27
C ASP A 229 -13.59 -29.65 20.26
N LEU A 230 -13.68 -30.94 20.61
CA LEU A 230 -12.51 -31.83 20.67
C LEU A 230 -11.79 -31.99 19.32
N THR A 231 -12.39 -31.59 18.19
CA THR A 231 -11.73 -31.65 16.86
C THR A 231 -10.88 -30.42 16.55
N TYR A 232 -10.88 -29.42 17.44
CA TYR A 232 -10.06 -28.22 17.36
C TYR A 232 -8.71 -28.45 18.06
N HIS A 233 -7.72 -28.94 17.31
CA HIS A 233 -6.44 -29.39 17.89
C HIS A 233 -5.27 -28.40 17.77
N ASN A 234 -5.37 -27.39 16.90
CA ASN A 234 -4.24 -26.52 16.56
C ASN A 234 -4.45 -25.08 17.07
N TYR A 235 -4.95 -24.95 18.30
CA TYR A 235 -5.15 -23.66 18.96
C TYR A 235 -3.88 -23.15 19.64
N PRO A 236 -3.73 -21.82 19.81
CA PRO A 236 -2.61 -21.27 20.56
C PRO A 236 -2.71 -21.58 22.06
N THR A 237 -1.58 -21.90 22.69
CA THR A 237 -1.47 -22.06 24.15
C THR A 237 -1.44 -20.70 24.86
N GLU A 238 -1.61 -20.71 26.19
CA GLU A 238 -1.47 -19.50 27.03
C GLU A 238 -0.14 -18.76 26.84
N GLU A 239 0.96 -19.52 26.78
CA GLU A 239 2.30 -18.97 26.53
C GLU A 239 2.39 -18.32 25.15
N GLU A 240 1.81 -18.97 24.13
CA GLU A 240 1.79 -18.47 22.77
C GLU A 240 0.95 -17.19 22.64
N TRP A 241 -0.19 -17.10 23.33
CA TRP A 241 -0.97 -15.86 23.42
C TRP A 241 -0.18 -14.71 24.07
N SER A 242 0.50 -14.98 25.18
CA SER A 242 1.40 -14.02 25.81
C SER A 242 2.52 -13.56 24.86
N ASN A 243 3.07 -14.46 24.05
CA ASN A 243 4.07 -14.09 23.04
C ASN A 243 3.49 -13.19 21.94
N ILE A 244 2.26 -13.42 21.49
CA ILE A 244 1.56 -12.50 20.58
C ILE A 244 1.39 -11.12 21.23
N GLU A 245 0.91 -11.05 22.47
CA GLU A 245 0.70 -9.78 23.18
C GLU A 245 1.98 -8.96 23.28
N LYS A 246 3.10 -9.60 23.64
CA LYS A 246 4.41 -8.92 23.69
C LYS A 246 4.76 -8.29 22.35
N VAL A 247 4.69 -9.04 21.25
CA VAL A 247 4.99 -8.52 19.91
C VAL A 247 3.96 -7.47 19.46
N TRP A 248 2.69 -7.68 19.83
CA TRP A 248 1.58 -6.77 19.54
C TRP A 248 1.82 -5.36 20.08
N THR A 249 2.34 -5.24 21.32
CA THR A 249 2.66 -3.93 21.91
C THR A 249 3.65 -3.11 21.08
N TYR A 250 4.54 -3.75 20.31
CA TYR A 250 5.43 -3.07 19.39
C TYR A 250 4.74 -2.76 18.06
N ILE A 251 4.01 -3.72 17.48
CA ILE A 251 3.35 -3.55 16.17
C ILE A 251 2.27 -2.45 16.22
N VAL A 252 1.54 -2.31 17.32
CA VAL A 252 0.50 -1.26 17.46
C VAL A 252 1.08 0.14 17.30
N VAL A 253 2.29 0.39 17.81
CA VAL A 253 2.99 1.68 17.64
C VAL A 253 3.22 1.95 16.16
N PHE A 254 3.68 0.95 15.41
CA PHE A 254 3.86 1.10 13.95
C PHE A 254 2.53 1.34 13.23
N SER A 255 1.43 0.71 13.66
CA SER A 255 0.11 0.89 13.05
C SER A 255 -0.42 2.33 13.14
N LEU A 256 -0.16 3.00 14.27
CA LEU A 256 -0.53 4.40 14.48
C LEU A 256 0.24 5.33 13.53
N HIS A 257 1.56 5.13 13.43
CA HIS A 257 2.43 5.95 12.59
C HIS A 257 2.29 5.66 11.10
N PHE A 258 1.94 4.42 10.73
CA PHE A 258 1.73 4.03 9.34
C PHE A 258 0.60 4.84 8.70
N LYS A 259 -0.48 5.13 9.43
CA LYS A 259 -1.59 5.97 8.93
C LYS A 259 -1.13 7.40 8.59
N VAL A 260 -0.19 7.96 9.37
CA VAL A 260 0.38 9.29 9.11
C VAL A 260 1.24 9.25 7.84
N LEU A 261 2.13 8.27 7.74
CA LEU A 261 3.06 8.14 6.61
C LEU A 261 2.34 7.81 5.29
N TYR A 262 1.33 6.93 5.32
CA TYR A 262 0.51 6.64 4.16
C TYR A 262 -0.51 7.74 3.87
N GLY A 263 -1.04 8.44 4.87
CA GLY A 263 -1.91 9.61 4.63
C GLY A 263 -1.21 10.72 3.84
N LEU A 264 0.12 10.84 4.00
CA LEU A 264 0.97 11.73 3.21
C LEU A 264 1.27 11.13 1.82
N CYS A 265 1.59 9.83 1.72
CA CYS A 265 1.93 9.15 0.44
C CYS A 265 0.73 8.78 -0.46
N PHE A 266 -0.46 8.54 0.09
CA PHE A 266 -1.69 8.14 -0.61
C PHE A 266 -2.94 8.55 0.18
N ARG A 267 -3.46 9.77 -0.02
CA ARG A 267 -4.90 10.01 0.12
C ARG A 267 -5.59 9.44 -1.11
N LEU A 268 -5.65 8.11 -1.21
CA LEU A 268 -6.70 7.45 -1.98
C LEU A 268 -7.67 6.94 -0.92
N GLY A 269 -8.91 7.40 -1.01
CA GLY A 269 -9.96 7.06 -0.06
C GLY A 269 -9.99 5.55 0.19
N SER A 270 -10.03 5.19 1.47
CA SER A 270 -10.47 3.87 1.90
C SER A 270 -11.88 3.63 1.35
N ALA A 271 -11.98 2.73 0.38
CA ALA A 271 -13.20 1.99 0.08
C ALA A 271 -13.03 0.60 0.72
#